data_AF-A0A818PJ58-F1
#
_entry.id   AF-A0A818PJ58-F1
#
_cell.length_a   1.000
_cell.length_b   1.000
_cell.length_c   1.000
_cell.angle_alpha   90.00
_cell.angle_beta   90.00
_cell.angle_gamma   90.00
#
_symmetry.space_group_name_H-M   'P 1'
#
loop_
_entity.id
_entity.type
_entity.pdbx_description
1 polymer ?
#
loop_
_entity_poly.entity_id
_entity_poly.type
_entity_poly.pdbx_seq_one_letter_code
_entity_poly.pdbx_strand_id
1 'polypeptide(L)'
;MLAIVFMAFLSLFYLLFISKLSSCSSLLNTAQMLFEMTLMKFDASQIMGADAFLGPFCFTLFMFLVVFVCLSLKKLNQEEIQEERDCRMRSQYFDPIENFPHRIDQLLEAFNRIYIDQKIELSRLEKAGV
;
A
#
# COMPACT_ATOMS: atom_id res chain seq x y z
N MET A 1 -4.30 3.01 -17.65
CA MET A 1 -3.52 4.06 -18.35
C MET A 1 -2.08 3.62 -18.59
N LEU A 2 -1.32 3.24 -17.56
CA LEU A 2 0.07 2.80 -17.69
C LEU A 2 0.28 1.71 -18.75
N ALA A 3 -0.53 0.64 -18.75
CA ALA A 3 -0.43 -0.42 -19.77
C ALA A 3 -0.67 0.09 -21.21
N ILE A 4 -1.62 1.01 -21.41
CA ILE A 4 -1.92 1.59 -22.73
C ILE A 4 -0.74 2.44 -23.20
N VAL A 5 -0.21 3.29 -22.33
CA VAL A 5 0.94 4.14 -22.64
C VAL A 5 2.18 3.28 -22.89
N PHE A 6 2.40 2.23 -22.09
CA PHE A 6 3.49 1.28 -22.29
C PHE A 6 3.38 0.57 -23.65
N MET A 7 2.20 0.09 -24.04
CA MET A 7 1.98 -0.53 -25.35
C MET A 7 2.18 0.45 -26.50
N ALA A 8 1.86 1.73 -26.32
CA ALA A 8 2.12 2.78 -27.32
C ALA A 8 3.62 3.06 -27.49
N PHE A 9 4.39 3.09 -26.39
CA PHE A 9 5.85 3.21 -26.47
C PHE A 9 6.50 1.96 -27.04
N LEU A 10 5.97 0.78 -26.72
CA LEU A 10 6.44 -0.48 -27.27
C LEU A 10 6.29 -0.51 -28.79
N SER A 11 5.11 -0.13 -29.31
CA SER A 11 4.90 -0.05 -30.75
C SER A 11 5.74 1.05 -31.41
N LEU A 12 5.90 2.21 -30.76
CA LEU A 12 6.75 3.30 -31.25
C LEU A 12 8.22 2.89 -31.37
N PHE A 13 8.79 2.29 -30.32
CA PHE A 13 10.17 1.79 -30.33
C PHE A 13 10.36 0.64 -31.32
N TYR A 14 9.38 -0.27 -31.41
CA TYR A 14 9.42 -1.34 -32.38
C TYR A 14 9.49 -0.78 -33.80
N LEU A 15 8.58 0.12 -34.18
CA LEU A 15 8.56 0.69 -35.54
C LEU A 15 9.79 1.53 -35.88
N LEU A 16 10.33 2.27 -34.92
CA LEU A 16 11.50 3.13 -35.14
C LEU A 16 12.81 2.35 -35.26
N PHE A 17 12.96 1.29 -34.46
CA PHE A 17 14.24 0.60 -34.32
C PHE A 17 14.26 -0.83 -34.88
N ILE A 18 13.16 -1.35 -35.44
CA ILE A 18 13.09 -2.69 -36.06
C ILE A 18 14.21 -2.93 -37.08
N SER A 19 14.58 -1.92 -37.85
CA SER A 19 15.61 -2.03 -38.90
C SER A 19 17.02 -1.66 -38.41
N LYS A 20 17.16 -1.19 -37.17
CA LYS A 20 18.43 -0.62 -36.64
C LYS A 20 19.00 -1.42 -35.46
N LEU A 21 18.13 -2.04 -34.66
CA LEU A 21 18.53 -2.79 -33.47
C LEU A 21 18.01 -4.23 -33.56
N SER A 22 18.92 -5.20 -33.43
CA SER A 22 18.56 -6.62 -33.36
C SER A 22 17.62 -6.91 -32.19
N SER A 23 17.78 -6.18 -31.08
CA SER A 23 16.89 -6.24 -29.91
C SER A 23 15.45 -5.82 -30.21
N CYS A 24 15.19 -5.13 -31.32
CA CYS A 24 13.86 -4.72 -31.77
C CYS A 24 13.29 -5.61 -32.89
N SER A 25 13.93 -6.75 -33.17
CA SER A 25 13.51 -7.70 -34.22
C SER A 25 12.11 -8.29 -34.02
N SER A 26 11.67 -8.41 -32.77
CA SER A 26 10.32 -8.84 -32.43
C SER A 26 9.72 -7.94 -31.36
N LEU A 27 8.40 -7.90 -31.31
CA LEU A 27 7.64 -7.12 -30.35
C LEU A 27 7.95 -7.55 -28.91
N LEU A 28 8.20 -8.85 -28.69
CA LEU A 28 8.58 -9.43 -27.41
C LEU A 28 10.01 -9.03 -27.00
N ASN A 29 10.97 -9.08 -27.92
CA ASN A 29 12.34 -8.63 -27.65
C ASN A 29 12.39 -7.12 -27.37
N THR A 30 11.57 -6.34 -28.07
CA THR A 30 11.42 -4.90 -27.83
C THR A 30 10.83 -4.65 -26.44
N ALA A 31 9.84 -5.45 -26.02
CA ALA A 31 9.29 -5.38 -24.67
C ALA A 31 10.37 -5.67 -23.61
N GLN A 32 11.17 -6.72 -23.82
CA GLN A 32 12.28 -7.06 -22.93
C GLN A 32 13.31 -5.92 -22.85
N MET A 33 13.69 -5.34 -23.98
CA MET A 33 14.59 -4.19 -24.04
C MET A 33 14.03 -2.98 -23.29
N LEU A 34 12.73 -2.70 -23.40
CA LEU A 34 12.05 -1.62 -22.66
C LEU A 34 12.02 -1.88 -21.15
N PHE A 35 11.86 -3.14 -20.73
CA PHE A 35 12.00 -3.53 -19.32
C PHE A 35 13.45 -3.35 -18.83
N GLU A 36 14.44 -3.76 -19.60
CA GLU A 36 15.85 -3.56 -19.26
C GLU A 36 16.22 -2.08 -19.18
N MET A 37 15.64 -1.23 -20.05
CA MET A 37 15.74 0.22 -19.96
C MET A 37 15.08 0.77 -18.71
N THR A 38 13.90 0.26 -18.34
CA THR A 38 13.21 0.64 -17.10
C THR A 38 14.05 0.32 -15.86
N LEU A 39 14.77 -0.81 -15.89
CA LEU A 39 15.69 -1.24 -14.84
C LEU A 39 17.07 -0.56 -14.91
N MET A 40 17.29 0.40 -15.81
CA MET A 40 18.58 1.07 -16.05
C MET A 40 19.74 0.10 -16.36
N LYS A 41 19.44 -1.15 -16.72
CA LYS A 41 20.44 -2.18 -17.03
C LYS A 41 20.84 -2.17 -18.51
N PHE A 42 20.07 -1.45 -19.32
CA PHE A 42 20.30 -1.31 -20.74
C PHE A 42 21.37 -0.25 -21.06
N ASP A 43 22.27 -0.57 -21.99
CA ASP A 43 23.32 0.33 -22.45
C ASP A 43 22.76 1.35 -23.47
N ALA A 44 22.51 2.57 -23.01
CA ALA A 44 21.95 3.66 -23.82
C ALA A 44 22.82 4.04 -25.04
N SER A 45 24.11 3.65 -25.06
CA SER A 45 25.00 3.92 -26.19
C SER A 45 24.49 3.29 -27.50
N GLN A 46 23.82 2.14 -27.42
CA GLN A 46 23.27 1.43 -28.58
C GLN A 46 22.10 2.20 -29.21
N ILE A 47 21.27 2.86 -28.41
CA ILE A 47 20.15 3.68 -28.89
C ILE A 47 20.66 4.98 -29.49
N MET A 48 21.65 5.61 -28.85
CA MET A 48 22.29 6.82 -29.35
C MET A 48 23.04 6.58 -30.68
N GLY A 49 23.61 5.38 -30.86
CA GLY A 49 24.26 4.98 -32.11
C GLY A 49 23.31 4.56 -33.22
N ALA A 50 22.07 4.15 -32.88
CA ALA A 50 21.08 3.74 -33.87
C ALA A 50 20.48 4.93 -34.64
N ASP A 51 20.20 6.02 -33.94
CA ASP A 51 19.74 7.29 -34.50
C ASP A 51 20.18 8.46 -33.62
N ALA A 52 20.98 9.37 -34.18
CA ALA A 52 21.62 10.45 -33.44
C ALA A 52 20.63 11.48 -32.87
N PHE A 53 19.44 11.62 -33.47
CA PHE A 53 18.44 12.57 -33.00
C PHE A 53 17.26 11.84 -32.33
N LEU A 54 16.71 10.84 -33.01
CA LEU A 54 15.48 10.22 -32.58
C LEU A 54 15.67 9.28 -31.38
N GLY A 55 16.85 8.67 -31.26
CA GLY A 55 17.25 7.80 -30.14
C GLY A 55 17.18 8.53 -28.80
N PRO A 56 17.98 9.59 -28.58
CA PRO A 56 17.94 10.40 -27.35
C PRO A 56 16.56 10.97 -27.04
N PHE A 57 15.81 11.40 -28.05
CA PHE A 57 14.45 11.93 -27.89
C PHE A 57 13.47 10.87 -27.36
N CYS A 58 13.46 9.67 -27.96
CA CYS A 58 12.60 8.58 -27.47
C CYS A 58 13.04 8.07 -26.10
N PHE A 59 14.35 8.00 -25.85
CA PHE A 59 14.90 7.57 -24.56
C PHE A 59 14.49 8.52 -23.42
N THR A 60 14.61 9.83 -23.62
CA THR A 60 14.21 10.83 -22.62
C THR A 60 12.70 10.80 -22.33
N LEU A 61 11.86 10.68 -23.36
CA LEU A 61 10.41 10.48 -23.20
C LEU A 61 10.08 9.20 -22.42
N PHE A 62 10.80 8.12 -22.70
CA PHE A 62 10.60 6.86 -21.98
C PHE A 62 11.04 6.95 -20.52
N MET A 63 12.16 7.62 -20.22
CA MET A 63 12.58 7.86 -18.83
C MET A 63 11.54 8.67 -18.04
N PHE A 64 10.88 9.63 -18.69
CA PHE A 64 9.77 10.38 -18.08
C PHE A 64 8.59 9.46 -17.73
N LEU A 65 8.26 8.50 -18.61
CA LEU A 65 7.25 7.47 -18.33
C LEU A 65 7.66 6.60 -17.13
N VAL A 66 8.91 6.16 -17.06
CA VAL A 66 9.41 5.34 -15.94
C VAL A 66 9.23 6.06 -14.60
N VAL A 67 9.48 7.36 -14.54
CA VAL A 67 9.21 8.16 -13.33
C VAL A 67 7.73 8.12 -12.94
N PHE A 68 6.81 8.22 -13.91
CA PHE A 68 5.37 8.06 -13.63
C PHE A 68 4.99 6.66 -13.15
N VAL A 69 5.63 5.61 -13.68
CA VAL A 69 5.45 4.23 -13.19
C VAL A 69 5.85 4.14 -11.72
N CYS A 70 7.02 4.67 -11.36
CA CYS A 70 7.50 4.67 -9.98
C CYS A 70 6.56 5.44 -9.04
N LEU A 71 6.04 6.60 -9.46
CA LEU A 71 5.06 7.36 -8.69
C LEU A 71 3.73 6.60 -8.54
N SER A 72 3.31 5.87 -9.57
CA SER A 72 2.09 5.06 -9.53
C SER A 72 2.22 3.86 -8.57
N LEU A 73 3.39 3.21 -8.53
CA LEU A 73 3.67 2.14 -7.57
C LEU A 73 3.68 2.65 -6.12
N LYS A 74 4.20 3.86 -5.89
CA LYS A 74 4.15 4.49 -4.56
C LYS A 74 2.71 4.70 -4.08
N LYS A 75 1.77 5.00 -4.98
CA LYS A 75 0.35 5.13 -4.65
C LYS A 75 -0.25 3.80 -4.15
N LEU A 76 0.09 2.68 -4.78
CA LEU A 76 -0.37 1.35 -4.37
C LEU A 76 0.06 1.02 -2.93
N ASN A 77 1.32 1.31 -2.60
CA ASN A 77 1.85 1.10 -1.25
C ASN A 77 1.14 2.00 -0.20
N GLN A 78 0.70 3.21 -0.60
CA GLN A 78 -0.09 4.07 0.29
C GLN A 78 -1.50 3.50 0.54
N GLU A 79 -2.12 2.86 -0.45
CA GLU A 79 -3.44 2.24 -0.31
C GLU A 79 -3.39 1.03 0.64
N GLU A 80 -2.37 0.17 0.55
CA GLU A 80 -2.16 -0.92 1.53
C GLU A 80 -1.94 -0.37 2.96
N ILE A 81 -1.11 0.66 3.11
CA ILE A 81 -0.90 1.32 4.41
C ILE A 81 -2.19 1.96 4.92
N GLN A 82 -3.02 2.51 4.03
CA GLN A 82 -4.32 3.07 4.38
C GLN A 82 -5.26 1.98 4.88
N GLU A 83 -5.34 0.86 4.18
CA GLU A 83 -6.18 -0.28 4.54
C GLU A 83 -5.75 -0.91 5.88
N GLU A 84 -4.44 -1.02 6.13
CA GLU A 84 -3.93 -1.49 7.43
C GLU A 84 -4.28 -0.50 8.55
N ARG A 85 -4.21 0.81 8.30
CA ARG A 85 -4.62 1.83 9.27
C ARG A 85 -6.12 1.78 9.57
N ASP A 86 -6.95 1.55 8.56
CA ASP A 86 -8.40 1.42 8.72
C ASP A 86 -8.75 0.14 9.51
N CYS A 87 -8.05 -0.98 9.23
CA CYS A 87 -8.18 -2.22 10.01
C CYS A 87 -7.80 -2.03 11.49
N ARG A 88 -6.68 -1.34 11.77
CA ARG A 88 -6.26 -1.02 13.14
C ARG A 88 -7.25 -0.10 13.85
N MET A 89 -7.76 0.90 13.13
CA MET A 89 -8.75 1.81 13.70
C MET A 89 -10.03 1.03 14.06
N ARG A 90 -10.46 0.08 13.21
CA ARG A 90 -11.61 -0.78 13.46
C ARG A 90 -11.40 -1.74 14.65
N SER A 91 -10.23 -2.37 14.77
CA SER A 91 -9.96 -3.28 15.91
C SER A 91 -9.98 -2.53 17.24
N GLN A 92 -9.44 -1.31 17.27
CA GLN A 92 -9.40 -0.48 18.47
C GLN A 92 -10.79 -0.10 18.99
N TYR A 93 -11.81 -0.01 18.12
CA TYR A 93 -13.20 0.19 18.53
C TYR A 93 -13.90 -1.11 18.95
N PHE A 94 -13.43 -2.27 18.49
CA PHE A 94 -14.05 -3.57 18.79
C PHE A 94 -13.68 -4.05 20.21
N ASP A 95 -12.44 -3.86 20.66
CA ASP A 95 -11.95 -4.31 21.97
C ASP A 95 -12.73 -3.74 23.18
N PRO A 96 -13.12 -2.44 23.22
CA PRO A 96 -13.91 -1.88 24.31
C PRO A 96 -15.37 -2.38 24.31
N ILE A 97 -15.92 -2.73 23.14
CA ILE A 97 -17.29 -3.21 22.98
C ILE A 97 -17.39 -4.67 23.46
N GLU A 98 -16.43 -5.52 23.12
CA GLU A 98 -16.39 -6.91 23.62
C GLU A 98 -16.11 -7.00 25.12
N ASN A 99 -15.33 -6.07 25.68
CA ASN A 99 -15.07 -6.02 27.12
C ASN A 99 -16.19 -5.36 27.93
N PHE A 100 -17.23 -4.84 27.28
CA PHE A 100 -18.36 -4.19 27.95
C PHE A 100 -19.09 -5.09 28.97
N PRO A 101 -19.42 -6.36 28.67
CA PRO A 101 -20.05 -7.26 29.65
C PRO A 101 -19.18 -7.42 30.89
N HIS A 102 -17.86 -7.61 30.71
CA HIS A 102 -16.93 -7.79 31.81
C HIS A 102 -16.81 -6.54 32.70
N ARG A 103 -16.90 -5.34 32.11
CA ARG A 103 -16.95 -4.07 32.87
C ARG A 103 -18.23 -3.96 33.69
N ILE A 104 -19.37 -4.41 33.15
CA ILE A 104 -20.65 -4.45 33.88
C ILE A 104 -20.57 -5.45 35.04
N ASP A 105 -19.98 -6.63 34.82
CA ASP A 105 -19.80 -7.63 35.88
C ASP A 105 -18.97 -7.09 37.05
N GLN A 106 -17.84 -6.43 36.75
CA GLN A 106 -17.00 -5.78 37.77
C GLN A 106 -17.77 -4.72 38.56
N LEU A 107 -18.61 -3.94 37.87
CA LEU A 107 -19.41 -2.89 38.49
C LEU A 107 -20.50 -3.50 39.40
N LEU A 108 -21.16 -4.57 38.94
CA LEU A 108 -22.18 -5.29 39.69
C LEU A 108 -21.59 -5.91 40.97
N GLU A 109 -20.39 -6.48 40.86
CA GLU A 109 -19.69 -7.07 42.00
C GLU A 109 -19.25 -6.03 43.03
N ALA A 110 -18.80 -4.85 42.58
CA ALA A 110 -18.51 -3.71 43.45
C ALA A 110 -19.77 -3.23 44.20
N PHE A 111 -20.91 -3.12 43.51
CA PHE A 111 -22.19 -2.78 44.13
C PHE A 111 -22.62 -3.81 45.17
N ASN A 112 -22.48 -5.10 44.85
CA ASN A 112 -22.88 -6.17 45.77
C ASN A 112 -22.03 -6.18 47.05
N ARG A 113 -20.72 -5.91 46.94
CA ARG A 113 -19.85 -5.74 48.12
C ARG A 113 -20.29 -4.59 49.01
N ILE A 114 -20.59 -3.42 48.44
CA ILE A 114 -21.02 -2.24 49.22
C ILE A 114 -22.34 -2.51 49.93
N TYR A 115 -23.30 -3.15 49.25
CA TYR A 115 -24.58 -3.50 49.84
C TYR A 115 -24.44 -4.47 51.01
N ILE A 116 -23.60 -5.50 50.86
CA ILE A 116 -23.31 -6.46 51.93
C ILE A 116 -22.63 -5.77 53.11
N ASP A 117 -21.69 -4.88 52.86
CA ASP A 117 -20.96 -4.14 53.89
C ASP A 117 -21.89 -3.22 54.70
N GLN A 118 -22.78 -2.47 54.04
CA GLN A 118 -23.82 -1.69 54.70
C GLN A 118 -24.76 -2.56 55.54
N LYS A 119 -25.16 -3.73 55.01
CA LYS A 119 -26.03 -4.67 55.74
C LYS A 119 -25.36 -5.23 56.99
N ILE A 120 -24.05 -5.49 56.93
CA ILE A 120 -23.27 -5.95 58.07
C ILE A 120 -23.15 -4.84 59.14
N GLU A 121 -22.89 -3.61 58.73
CA GLU A 121 -22.85 -2.45 59.64
C GLU A 121 -24.20 -2.20 60.34
N LEU A 122 -25.32 -2.26 59.61
CA LEU A 122 -26.67 -2.18 60.19
C LEU A 122 -26.94 -3.30 61.21
N SER A 123 -26.51 -4.53 60.89
CA SER A 123 -26.67 -5.68 61.79
C SER A 123 -25.80 -5.59 63.04
N ARG A 124 -24.68 -4.86 63.00
CA ARG A 124 -23.81 -4.59 64.15
C ARG A 124 -24.39 -3.50 65.05
N LEU A 125 -24.96 -2.44 64.46
CA LEU A 125 -25.62 -1.37 65.21
C LEU A 125 -26.86 -1.89 65.97
N GLU A 126 -27.64 -2.78 65.34
CA GLU A 126 -28.82 -3.39 65.96
C GLU A 126 -28.44 -4.34 67.13
N LYS A 127 -27.28 -5.00 67.05
CA LYS A 127 -26.73 -5.82 68.15
C LYS A 127 -26.03 -5.01 69.25
N ALA A 128 -25.68 -3.75 68.97
CA ALA A 128 -25.01 -2.86 69.91
C ALA A 128 -25.99 -2.09 70.83
N GLY A 129 -27.31 -2.24 70.63
CA GLY A 129 -28.32 -1.76 71.56
C GLY A 129 -28.47 -0.24 71.59
N VAL A 130 -28.92 0.34 70.46
CA VAL A 130 -29.67 1.61 70.42
C VAL A 130 -31.07 1.31 69.91
#